data_AF-A0A950TE15-F1
#
_entry.id   AF-A0A950TE15-F1
#
_cell.length_a   1.000
_cell.length_b   1.000
_cell.length_c   1.000
_cell.angle_alpha   90.00
_cell.angle_beta   90.00
_cell.angle_gamma   90.00
#
_symmetry.space_group_name_H-M   'P 1'
#
loop_
_entity.id
_entity.type
_entity.pdbx_description
1 polymer ?
#
loop_
_entity_poly.entity_id
_entity_poly.type
_entity_poly.pdbx_seq_one_letter_code
_entity_poly.pdbx_strand_id
1 'polypeptide(L)' 'AGDWRWLLGRNDTPWYPTMRLFRQTTSGDWSDVIAHMAQAIRERATPK' A
#
# COMPACT_ATOMS: atom_id res chain seq x y z
N ALA A 1 12.85 -7.93 9.46
CA ALA A 1 13.41 -6.84 8.64
C ALA A 1 12.67 -6.81 7.30
N GLY A 2 12.39 -5.64 6.74
CA GLY A 2 11.74 -5.52 5.42
C GLY A 2 12.72 -5.74 4.26
N ASP A 3 12.24 -6.22 3.12
CA ASP A 3 13.04 -6.40 1.90
C ASP A 3 13.40 -5.03 1.29
N TRP A 4 14.67 -4.88 0.88
CA TRP A 4 15.26 -3.63 0.39
C TRP A 4 14.56 -3.10 -0.88
N ARG A 5 13.96 -3.97 -1.69
CA ARG A 5 13.23 -3.59 -2.91
C ARG A 5 12.02 -2.72 -2.63
N TRP A 6 11.49 -2.78 -1.42
CA TRP A 6 10.31 -2.01 -1.06
C TRP A 6 10.66 -0.61 -0.57
N LEU A 7 11.92 -0.31 -0.27
CA LEU A 7 12.38 0.99 0.26
C LEU A 7 11.61 1.41 1.53
N LEU A 8 12.03 2.48 2.19
CA LEU A 8 11.36 3.04 3.38
C LEU A 8 10.94 4.48 3.12
N GLY A 9 9.87 4.93 3.78
CA GLY A 9 9.37 6.31 3.65
C GLY A 9 8.61 6.61 2.35
N ARG A 10 8.29 5.58 1.55
CA ARG A 10 7.55 5.72 0.30
C ARG A 10 6.55 4.59 0.08
N ASN A 11 5.52 4.91 -0.69
CA ASN A 11 4.41 4.02 -1.04
C ASN A 11 4.42 3.62 -2.51
N ASP A 12 5.47 3.96 -3.25
CA ASP A 12 5.73 3.54 -4.63
C ASP A 12 6.99 2.68 -4.68
N THR A 13 7.25 2.07 -5.83
CA THR A 13 8.51 1.36 -6.08
C THR A 13 9.08 1.74 -7.44
N PRO A 14 10.42 1.89 -7.56
CA PRO A 14 11.06 2.17 -8.84
C PRO A 14 10.76 1.10 -9.91
N TRP A 15 10.60 -0.16 -9.48
CA TRP A 15 10.42 -1.31 -10.37
C TRP A 15 8.96 -1.57 -10.77
N TYR A 16 7.99 -1.11 -9.98
CA TYR A 16 6.55 -1.21 -10.28
C TYR A 16 5.91 0.18 -10.18
N PRO A 17 6.12 1.06 -11.18
CA PRO A 17 5.74 2.47 -11.11
C PRO A 17 4.22 2.70 -11.12
N THR A 18 3.44 1.72 -11.55
CA THR A 18 1.96 1.78 -11.56
C THR A 18 1.34 1.20 -10.29
N MET A 19 2.13 0.57 -9.42
CA MET A 19 1.68 -0.07 -8.19
C MET A 19 1.88 0.85 -6.98
N ARG A 20 1.02 0.66 -5.97
CA ARG A 20 1.08 1.33 -4.68
C ARG A 20 1.27 0.31 -3.57
N LEU A 21 2.24 0.55 -2.69
CA LEU A 21 2.47 -0.21 -1.48
C LEU A 21 1.56 0.23 -0.35
N PHE A 22 1.01 -0.73 0.37
CA PHE A 22 0.33 -0.54 1.64
C PHE A 22 1.13 -1.30 2.71
N ARG A 23 1.47 -0.62 3.80
CA ARG A 23 2.37 -1.15 4.83
C ARG A 23 1.63 -1.34 6.14
N GLN A 24 1.95 -2.43 6.83
CA GLN A 24 1.53 -2.61 8.21
C GLN A 24 2.09 -1.51 9.08
N THR A 25 1.22 -0.92 9.89
CA THR A 25 1.57 -0.02 10.99
C THR A 25 1.97 -0.81 12.23
N THR A 26 1.26 -1.91 12.51
CA THR A 26 1.53 -2.83 13.63
C THR A 26 1.82 -4.23 13.09
N SER A 27 2.93 -4.84 13.53
CA SER A 27 3.31 -6.17 13.05
C SER A 27 2.26 -7.21 13.41
N GLY A 28 1.77 -7.92 12.40
CA GLY A 28 0.76 -8.98 12.56
C GLY A 28 -0.69 -8.49 12.52
N ASP A 29 -0.93 -7.18 12.61
CA ASP A 29 -2.24 -6.58 12.37
C ASP A 29 -2.33 -6.09 10.93
N TRP A 30 -3.22 -6.71 10.17
CA TRP A 30 -3.48 -6.39 8.77
C TRP A 30 -4.75 -5.56 8.57
N SER A 31 -5.52 -5.33 9.63
CA SER A 31 -6.84 -4.70 9.55
C SER A 31 -6.75 -3.32 8.90
N ASP A 32 -5.77 -2.52 9.32
CA ASP A 32 -5.48 -1.18 8.79
C ASP A 32 -5.05 -1.21 7.31
N VAL A 33 -4.20 -2.17 6.94
CA VAL A 33 -3.73 -2.35 5.55
C VAL A 33 -4.89 -2.65 4.61
N ILE A 34 -5.76 -3.59 5.01
CA ILE A 34 -6.92 -4.00 4.21
C ILE A 34 -7.93 -2.86 4.10
N ALA A 35 -8.18 -2.12 5.20
CA ALA A 35 -9.06 -0.96 5.19
C ALA A 35 -8.59 0.12 4.20
N HIS A 36 -7.29 0.47 4.25
CA HIS A 36 -6.70 1.44 3.33
C HIS A 36 -6.75 0.99 1.86
N MET A 37 -6.53 -0.30 1.60
CA MET A 37 -6.62 -0.86 0.25
C MET A 37 -8.06 -0.81 -0.28
N ALA A 38 -9.04 -1.21 0.53
CA ALA A 38 -10.45 -1.17 0.15
C ALA A 38 -10.90 0.26 -0.18
N GLN A 39 -10.48 1.24 0.62
CA GLN A 39 -10.76 2.65 0.37
C GLN A 39 -10.16 3.13 -0.96
N ALA A 40 -8.89 2.84 -1.23
CA ALA A 40 -8.23 3.22 -2.47
C ALA A 40 -8.88 2.60 -3.72
N ILE A 41 -9.41 1.38 -3.60
CA ILE A 41 -10.15 0.73 -4.69
C ILE A 41 -11.48 1.43 -4.94
N ARG A 42 -12.25 1.78 -3.90
CA ARG A 42 -13.51 2.52 -4.04
C ARG A 42 -13.30 3.88 -4.71
N GLU A 43 -12.26 4.62 -4.30
CA GLU A 43 -11.88 5.90 -4.90
C GLU A 43 -11.56 5.76 -6.39
N ARG A 44 -10.86 4.69 -6.80
CA ARG A 44 -10.60 4.40 -8.21
C ARG A 44 -11.83 3.94 -9.00
N ALA A 45 -12.73 3.21 -8.34
CA ALA A 45 -13.91 2.65 -8.97
C ALA A 45 -15.06 3.66 -9.13
N THR A 46 -15.02 4.76 -8.37
CA THR A 46 -16.02 5.84 -8.48
C THR A 46 -15.63 6.73 -9.66
N PRO A 47 -16.40 6.74 -10.77
CA PRO A 47 -16.16 7.69 -11.84
C PRO A 47 -16.43 9.09 -11.31
N LYS A 48 -15.65 10.07 -11.76
CA LYS A 48 -15.91 11.49 -11.51
C LYS A 48 -17.26 11.91 -12.09
#